data_AF-A0A6P2DI66-F1
#
_entry.id   AF-A0A6P2DI66-F1
#
_cell.length_a   1.000
_cell.length_b   1.000
_cell.length_c   1.000
_cell.angle_alpha   90.00
_cell.angle_beta   90.00
_cell.angle_gamma   90.00
#
_symmetry.space_group_name_H-M   'P 1'
#
loop_
_entity.id
_entity.type
_entity.pdbx_description
1 polymer ?
#
loop_
_entity_poly.entity_id
_entity_poly.type
_entity_poly.pdbx_seq_one_letter_code
_entity_poly.pdbx_strand_id
1 'polypeptide(L)' 'MVAARLLHGDYLGDENVVHRLARKVEIESHPALPVSIDGELGEGERFTFEVVPGALRALTGPGYCAGRGRILPRNP' A
#
# COMPACT_ATOMS: atom_id res chain seq x y z
N MET A 1 17.58 -8.45 -10.50
CA MET A 1 16.75 -7.27 -10.84
C MET A 1 15.58 -7.24 -9.86
N VAL A 2 15.44 -6.18 -9.05
CA VAL A 2 14.44 -6.07 -7.96
C VAL A 2 13.00 -6.32 -8.46
N ALA A 3 12.70 -5.91 -9.70
CA ALA A 3 11.40 -6.11 -10.35
C ALA A 3 10.95 -7.59 -10.43
N ALA A 4 11.87 -8.53 -10.66
CA ALA A 4 11.52 -9.96 -10.78
C ALA A 4 11.15 -10.61 -9.43
N ARG A 5 11.69 -10.08 -8.32
CA ARG A 5 11.38 -10.55 -6.96
C ARG A 5 10.04 -10.01 -6.46
N LEU A 6 9.67 -8.78 -6.83
CA LEU A 6 8.35 -8.20 -6.56
C LEU A 6 7.21 -9.05 -7.18
N LEU A 7 7.42 -9.57 -8.38
CA LEU A 7 6.42 -10.37 -9.12
C LEU A 7 6.12 -11.74 -8.48
N HIS A 8 7.04 -12.29 -7.69
CA HIS A 8 6.87 -13.59 -7.01
C HIS A 8 6.20 -13.49 -5.64
N GLY A 9 5.88 -12.27 -5.17
CA GLY A 9 5.11 -12.04 -3.94
C GLY A 9 5.88 -12.22 -2.62
N ASP A 10 7.15 -12.65 -2.67
CA ASP A 10 8.01 -12.81 -1.50
C ASP A 10 9.20 -11.84 -1.55
N TYR A 11 8.92 -10.57 -1.27
CA TYR A 11 9.90 -9.48 -1.31
C TYR A 11 10.06 -8.77 0.03
N LEU A 12 9.25 -9.10 1.04
CA LEU A 12 9.36 -8.50 2.37
C LEU A 12 10.60 -8.99 3.14
N GLY A 13 11.22 -10.08 2.70
CA GLY A 13 12.49 -10.59 3.23
C GLY A 13 13.74 -10.02 2.54
N ASP A 14 13.59 -9.19 1.51
CA ASP A 14 14.73 -8.56 0.83
C ASP A 14 15.22 -7.35 1.63
N GLU A 15 16.53 -7.26 1.87
CA GLU A 15 17.15 -6.18 2.65
C GLU A 15 16.93 -4.79 2.04
N ASN A 16 16.67 -4.73 0.73
CA ASN A 16 16.40 -3.49 0.01
C ASN A 16 14.94 -3.04 0.12
N VAL A 17 14.09 -3.77 0.85
CA VAL A 17 12.67 -3.47 1.03
C VAL A 17 12.40 -3.08 2.47
N VAL A 18 11.88 -1.86 2.66
CA VAL A 18 11.42 -1.38 3.96
C VAL A 18 9.90 -1.50 4.04
N HIS A 19 9.40 -2.30 4.99
CA HIS A 19 7.98 -2.44 5.29
C HIS A 19 7.63 -1.86 6.67
N ARG A 20 6.69 -0.92 6.69
CA ARG A 20 6.18 -0.25 7.90
C ARG A 20 4.68 0.00 7.74
N LEU A 21 3.96 -0.05 8.87
CA LEU A 21 2.55 0.33 8.95
C LEU A 21 2.45 1.73 9.57
N ALA A 22 1.76 2.64 8.90
CA ALA A 22 1.49 3.99 9.37
C ALA A 22 0.05 4.41 9.01
N ARG A 23 -0.53 5.34 9.77
CA ARG A 23 -1.84 5.93 9.44
C ARG A 23 -1.74 7.20 8.60
N LYS A 24 -0.55 7.80 8.53
CA LYS A 24 -0.26 8.98 7.74
C LYS A 24 1.16 8.91 7.21
N VAL A 25 1.35 9.24 5.94
CA VAL A 25 2.65 9.29 5.27
C VAL A 25 2.69 10.57 4.44
N GLU A 26 3.79 11.32 4.57
CA GLU A 26 4.11 12.45 3.70
C GLU A 26 5.33 12.06 2.86
N ILE A 27 5.25 12.34 1.57
CA ILE A 27 6.31 12.08 0.59
C ILE A 27 6.64 13.41 -0.06
N GLU A 28 7.92 13.76 -0.08
CA GLU A 28 8.45 14.92 -0.78
C GLU A 28 9.54 14.46 -1.73
N SER A 29 9.55 15.01 -2.95
CA SER A 29 10.53 14.65 -3.97
C SER A 29 10.80 15.83 -4.91
N HIS A 30 12.08 15.98 -5.26
CA HIS A 30 12.53 16.81 -6.37
C HIS A 30 13.49 15.97 -7.25
N PRO A 31 13.19 15.74 -8.55
CA PRO A 31 12.03 16.26 -9.29
C PRO A 31 10.70 15.68 -8.79
N ALA A 32 9.60 16.26 -9.27
CA ALA A 32 8.24 15.78 -9.00
C ALA A 32 8.13 14.28 -9.28
N LEU A 33 7.43 13.57 -8.40
CA LEU A 33 7.27 12.13 -8.48
C LEU A 33 5.99 11.81 -9.28
N PRO A 34 6.07 11.00 -10.35
CA PRO A 34 4.87 10.42 -10.95
C PRO A 34 4.27 9.38 -9.99
N VAL A 35 2.96 9.45 -9.77
CA VAL A 35 2.22 8.54 -8.89
C VAL A 35 1.02 7.95 -9.62
N SER A 36 0.66 6.72 -9.26
CA SER A 36 -0.63 6.13 -9.61
C SER A 36 -1.44 5.88 -8.36
N ILE A 37 -2.69 6.34 -8.33
CA ILE A 37 -3.66 6.14 -7.25
C ILE A 37 -4.85 5.40 -7.85
N ASP A 38 -5.06 4.14 -7.46
CA ASP A 38 -6.11 3.26 -8.01
C ASP A 38 -6.16 3.20 -9.55
N GLY A 39 -5.01 3.39 -10.22
CA GLY A 39 -4.88 3.38 -11.68
C GLY A 39 -4.97 4.76 -12.34
N GLU A 40 -5.35 5.81 -11.61
CA GLU A 40 -5.31 7.19 -12.08
C GLU A 40 -3.91 7.77 -11.92
N LEU A 41 -3.42 8.49 -12.93
CA LEU A 41 -2.08 9.05 -12.95
C LEU A 41 -2.08 10.50 -12.42
N GLY A 42 -1.08 10.82 -11.61
CA GLY A 42 -0.78 12.17 -11.14
C GLY A 42 0.72 12.41 -11.05
N GLU A 43 1.10 13.66 -10.85
CA GLU A 43 2.49 14.07 -10.64
C GLU A 43 2.53 15.23 -9.64
N GLY A 44 3.52 15.23 -8.75
CA GLY A 44 3.66 16.26 -7.73
C GLY A 44 4.95 16.15 -6.94
N GLU A 45 5.41 17.27 -6.39
CA GLU A 45 6.59 17.31 -5.52
C GLU A 45 6.27 16.89 -4.08
N ARG A 46 4.99 16.92 -3.68
CA ARG A 46 4.54 16.53 -2.35
C ARG A 46 3.22 15.77 -2.37
N PHE A 47 3.14 14.67 -1.63
CA PHE A 47 1.92 13.89 -1.42
C PHE A 47 1.72 13.56 0.05
N THR A 48 0.50 13.70 0.54
CA THR A 48 0.10 13.24 1.87
C THR A 48 -0.96 12.17 1.75
N PHE A 49 -0.68 10.98 2.26
CA PHE A 49 -1.61 9.86 2.35
C PHE A 49 -2.08 9.73 3.79
N GLU A 50 -3.39 9.66 4.02
CA GLU A 50 -3.98 9.54 5.35
C GLU A 50 -5.08 8.49 5.37
N VAL A 51 -5.01 7.57 6.34
CA VAL A 51 -6.03 6.57 6.56
C VAL A 51 -7.21 7.21 7.28
N VAL A 52 -8.38 7.20 6.65
CA VAL A 52 -9.65 7.65 7.24
C VAL A 52 -10.47 6.43 7.68
N PRO A 53 -10.46 6.04 8.98
CA PRO A 53 -11.15 4.84 9.42
C PRO A 53 -12.66 4.99 9.31
N GLY A 54 -13.33 4.02 8.67
CA GLY A 54 -14.79 4.05 8.52
C GLY A 54 -15.29 5.12 7.55
N ALA A 55 -14.45 5.57 6.61
CA ALA A 55 -14.83 6.58 5.62
C ALA A 55 -16.08 6.22 4.80
N LEU A 56 -16.29 4.93 4.55
CA LEU A 56 -17.39 4.43 3.74
C LEU A 56 -18.12 3.29 4.45
N ARG A 57 -19.44 3.19 4.21
CA ARG A 57 -20.25 2.02 4.55
C ARG A 57 -20.34 1.13 3.33
N ALA A 58 -19.80 -0.08 3.43
CA ALA A 58 -19.84 -1.07 2.36
C ALA A 58 -20.82 -2.20 2.69
N LEU A 59 -21.60 -2.64 1.70
CA LEU A 59 -22.38 -3.87 1.80
C LEU A 59 -21.42 -5.06 1.66
N THR A 60 -21.54 -6.04 2.56
CA THR A 60 -20.67 -7.21 2.59
C THR A 60 -21.48 -8.47 2.85
N GLY A 61 -20.91 -9.64 2.55
CA GLY A 61 -21.54 -10.93 2.85
C GLY A 61 -21.60 -11.22 4.36
N PRO A 62 -22.52 -12.10 4.80
CA PRO A 62 -22.59 -12.51 6.20
C PRO A 62 -21.24 -13.03 6.72
N GLY A 63 -20.85 -12.60 7.92
CA GLY A 63 -19.60 -13.02 8.55
C GLY A 63 -18.33 -12.33 8.01
N TYR A 64 -18.45 -11.36 7.09
CA TYR A 64 -17.30 -10.60 6.63
C TYR A 64 -16.62 -9.87 7.80
N CYS A 65 -15.34 -10.17 8.01
CA CYS A 65 -14.47 -9.50 8.96
C CYS A 65 -13.30 -8.92 8.18
N ALA A 66 -13.25 -7.59 8.04
CA ALA A 66 -12.07 -6.94 7.49
C ALA A 66 -10.87 -7.26 8.40
N GLY A 67 -9.87 -7.95 7.87
CA GLY A 67 -8.68 -8.32 8.62
C GLY A 67 -8.02 -7.06 9.20
N ARG A 68 -7.65 -7.09 10.49
CA ARG A 68 -6.79 -6.07 11.09
C ARG A 68 -5.37 -6.21 10.55
N GLY A 69 -5.09 -5.67 9.37
CA GLY A 69 -3.74 -5.34 8.88
C GLY A 69 -2.64 -6.40 8.94
N ARG A 70 -2.95 -7.67 9.24
CA ARG A 70 -2.00 -8.77 9.18
C ARG A 70 -2.16 -9.37 7.79
N ILE A 71 -1.15 -9.17 6.95
CA ILE A 71 -1.00 -9.95 5.73
C ILE A 71 -1.04 -11.40 6.20
N LEU A 72 -2.14 -12.11 5.93
CA LEU A 72 -2.22 -13.53 6.20
C LEU A 72 -1.18 -14.19 5.28
N PRO A 73 -0.27 -15.04 5.79
CA PRO A 73 0.53 -15.86 4.90
C PRO A 73 -0.44 -16.64 4.02
N ARG A 74 -0.25 -16.59 2.69
CA ARG A 74 -0.96 -17.50 1.80
C ARG A 74 -0.58 -18.93 2.24
N ASN A 75 -1.59 -19.75 2.50
CA ASN A 75 -1.39 -21.18 2.69
C ASN A 75 -0.77 -21.77 1.40
N PRO A 76 0.08 -22.81 1.49
CA PRO A 76 0.87 -23.29 0.36
C PRO A 76 0.01 -23.81 -0.81
#